data_AF-A0A935U4K9-F1
#
_entry.id   AF-A0A935U4K9-F1
#
_cell.length_a   1.000
_cell.length_b   1.000
_cell.length_c   1.000
_cell.angle_alpha   90.00
_cell.angle_beta   90.00
_cell.angle_gamma   90.00
#
_symmetry.space_group_name_H-M   'P 1'
#
loop_
_entity.id
_entity.type
_entity.pdbx_description
1 polymer ?
#
loop_
_entity_poly.entity_id
_entity_poly.type
_entity_poly.pdbx_seq_one_letter_code
_entity_poly.pdbx_strand_id
1 'polypeptide(L)'
;MTNEGWVRAHDKYQIEIKLGYDLRPHHRRDNYRVDTYFFLPENLDVNESTYTKDRFYRDLILYIRFRTPEFTLTTLTDPGSERSPLSRVVRGLENGLAAPTPKIIAGLDYEMRLLGCVVKNTLRAQTRAIAKLLPPIAAPQMVAQASALLDEYLVESQRLIQRYRELRARVADPGLPAGLSAVYHYTDEYISLLIEDRSQDLLSLLQQRGDPRHAGHIQSLIDLIGAEINHRKLVQLPSLVEASGDNETFVFRLSVLKKYMASALRLSVETRDERGGLEHMVLALGAGVAMLFATTIAFYYQRVFGTLSLGFLWILVVSYMFKDRLKALTQSWLHGWLSKRLYDQTTRLRDPIDQKTIGTCREAVSFAREKSVDPIVLKLRDRDHITEIENTWRAEKVIHYTRDIALYSERFLKTHSRKGGITDIVRFNLRNFLVKMDEPEVTLRRLSKGKVDQVRGTRVYHVNIVLRFASPEETRYERIRLVLNRDGIKRVETVSSERTDGRAPGYSSPLILP
;
A
#
# COMPACT_ATOMS: atom_id res chain seq x y z
N MET A 1 -12.32 -9.51 -13.07
CA MET A 1 -11.35 -9.26 -11.98
C MET A 1 -10.26 -8.39 -12.56
N THR A 2 -10.23 -7.11 -12.20
CA THR A 2 -9.22 -6.16 -12.67
C THR A 2 -8.22 -5.95 -11.54
N ASN A 3 -6.92 -6.10 -11.84
CA ASN A 3 -5.84 -5.66 -10.96
C ASN A 3 -5.96 -4.14 -10.76
N GLU A 4 -6.79 -3.72 -9.81
CA GLU A 4 -7.03 -2.31 -9.53
C GLU A 4 -5.83 -1.74 -8.78
N GLY A 5 -5.02 -0.99 -9.52
CA GLY A 5 -3.93 -0.17 -9.01
C GLY A 5 -4.25 1.32 -9.14
N TRP A 6 -3.83 2.13 -8.16
CA TRP A 6 -3.83 3.59 -8.28
C TRP A 6 -2.73 4.24 -7.45
N VAL A 7 -2.38 5.47 -7.83
CA VAL A 7 -1.49 6.36 -7.08
C VAL A 7 -2.20 7.66 -6.78
N ARG A 8 -2.16 8.10 -5.52
CA ARG A 8 -2.79 9.35 -5.07
C ARG A 8 -1.96 9.99 -3.95
N ALA A 9 -2.20 11.27 -3.70
CA ALA A 9 -1.74 11.90 -2.46
C ALA A 9 -2.47 11.26 -1.26
N HIS A 10 -1.70 10.80 -0.27
CA HIS A 10 -2.25 10.35 1.01
C HIS A 10 -2.48 11.53 1.94
N ASP A 11 -1.47 12.39 2.04
CA ASP A 11 -1.47 13.64 2.79
C ASP A 11 -0.59 14.67 2.04
N LYS A 12 -0.19 15.75 2.71
CA LYS A 12 0.63 16.81 2.15
C LYS A 12 2.05 16.37 1.74
N TYR A 13 2.56 15.26 2.27
CA TYR A 13 3.95 14.81 2.09
C TYR A 13 4.08 13.36 1.64
N GLN A 14 3.02 12.57 1.67
CA GLN A 14 3.04 11.16 1.30
C GLN A 14 2.19 10.89 0.07
N ILE A 15 2.71 10.08 -0.84
CA ILE A 15 1.90 9.40 -1.85
C ILE A 15 1.54 8.00 -1.36
N GLU A 16 0.34 7.52 -1.73
CA GLU A 16 -0.09 6.15 -1.52
C GLU A 16 -0.25 5.48 -2.89
N ILE A 17 0.48 4.37 -3.08
CA ILE A 17 0.37 3.46 -4.21
C ILE A 17 -0.35 2.23 -3.68
N LYS A 18 -1.56 1.96 -4.18
CA LYS A 18 -2.33 0.78 -3.82
C LYS A 18 -2.39 -0.16 -5.00
N LEU A 19 -2.02 -1.42 -4.80
CA LEU A 19 -2.03 -2.47 -5.81
C LEU A 19 -2.79 -3.70 -5.30
N GLY A 20 -3.62 -4.29 -6.15
CA GLY A 20 -4.25 -5.59 -5.90
C GLY A 20 -3.44 -6.70 -6.55
N TYR A 21 -3.22 -7.79 -5.81
CA TYR A 21 -2.70 -9.04 -6.37
C TYR A 21 -3.79 -10.11 -6.23
N ASP A 22 -4.33 -10.53 -7.36
CA ASP A 22 -5.31 -11.62 -7.43
C ASP A 22 -4.64 -12.97 -7.17
N LEU A 23 -5.43 -14.00 -6.90
CA LEU A 23 -4.96 -15.37 -6.85
C LEU A 23 -5.72 -16.19 -7.86
N ARG A 24 -5.01 -16.99 -8.64
CA ARG A 24 -5.63 -17.86 -9.62
C ARG A 24 -5.93 -19.23 -8.99
N PRO A 25 -7.19 -19.70 -9.06
CA PRO A 25 -7.52 -21.05 -8.64
C PRO A 25 -6.66 -22.08 -9.38
N HIS A 26 -6.31 -23.18 -8.71
CA HIS A 26 -5.52 -24.30 -9.27
C HIS A 26 -4.06 -23.99 -9.65
N HIS A 27 -3.57 -22.77 -9.45
CA HIS A 27 -2.15 -22.46 -9.57
C HIS A 27 -1.41 -22.73 -8.26
N ARG A 28 -0.21 -23.32 -8.34
CA ARG A 28 0.65 -23.52 -7.15
C ARG A 28 1.21 -22.19 -6.62
N ARG A 29 1.57 -21.30 -7.54
CA ARG A 29 2.23 -20.02 -7.26
C ARG A 29 1.91 -18.98 -8.33
N ASP A 30 1.57 -17.77 -7.90
CA ASP A 30 1.42 -16.59 -8.75
C ASP A 30 2.55 -15.59 -8.47
N ASN A 31 3.17 -15.06 -9.52
CA ASN A 31 4.28 -14.12 -9.42
C ASN A 31 3.88 -12.77 -10.02
N TYR A 32 4.17 -11.70 -9.31
CA TYR A 32 3.95 -10.31 -9.70
C TYR A 32 5.25 -9.55 -9.54
N ARG A 33 5.47 -8.57 -10.43
CA ARG A 33 6.60 -7.65 -10.35
C ARG A 33 6.11 -6.23 -10.49
N VAL A 34 6.58 -5.35 -9.63
CA VAL A 34 6.30 -3.92 -9.67
C VAL A 34 7.63 -3.19 -9.76
N ASP A 35 7.86 -2.50 -10.87
CA ASP A 35 8.98 -1.58 -11.03
C ASP A 35 8.44 -0.14 -10.91
N THR A 36 9.02 0.66 -10.02
CA THR A 36 8.70 2.08 -9.83
C THR A 36 9.93 2.90 -10.18
N TYR A 37 9.82 3.74 -11.20
CA TYR A 37 10.88 4.65 -11.62
C TYR A 37 10.52 6.08 -11.21
N PHE A 38 11.34 6.70 -10.37
CA PHE A 38 11.23 8.12 -10.03
C PHE A 38 12.25 8.90 -10.84
N PHE A 39 11.77 9.79 -11.69
CA PHE A 39 12.57 10.72 -12.49
C PHE A 39 12.62 12.06 -11.75
N LEU A 40 13.80 12.35 -11.21
CA LEU A 40 14.05 13.48 -10.32
C LEU A 40 14.87 14.55 -11.05
N PRO A 41 14.41 15.82 -11.01
CA PRO A 41 15.21 16.96 -11.47
C PRO A 41 16.55 17.06 -10.74
N GLU A 42 17.62 17.35 -11.47
CA GLU A 42 18.98 17.41 -10.93
C GLU A 42 19.15 18.46 -9.82
N ASN A 43 18.42 19.57 -9.89
CA ASN A 43 18.46 20.65 -8.89
C ASN A 43 17.89 20.26 -7.52
N LEU A 44 17.13 19.17 -7.41
CA LEU A 44 16.71 18.64 -6.11
C LEU A 44 17.85 17.94 -5.38
N ASP A 45 18.96 17.64 -6.07
CA ASP A 45 20.15 16.96 -5.56
C ASP A 45 19.81 15.69 -4.75
N VAL A 46 18.90 14.89 -5.28
CA VAL A 46 18.54 13.55 -4.77
C VAL A 46 19.29 12.52 -5.60
N ASN A 47 20.37 11.96 -5.05
CA ASN A 47 21.26 11.01 -5.74
C ASN A 47 21.84 9.98 -4.76
N GLU A 48 22.65 9.03 -5.26
CA GLU A 48 23.27 7.95 -4.48
C GLU A 48 24.02 8.42 -3.21
N SER A 49 24.60 9.63 -3.25
CA SER A 49 25.38 10.20 -2.14
C SER A 49 24.53 10.97 -1.12
N THR A 50 23.45 11.62 -1.56
CA THR A 50 22.60 12.47 -0.72
C THR A 50 21.35 11.76 -0.19
N TYR A 51 20.93 10.70 -0.88
CA TYR A 51 19.75 9.91 -0.57
C TYR A 51 20.05 8.41 -0.72
N THR A 52 20.63 7.84 0.35
CA THR A 52 21.04 6.43 0.37
C THR A 52 19.85 5.47 0.37
N LYS A 53 20.11 4.19 0.07
CA LYS A 53 19.09 3.13 0.12
C LYS A 53 18.39 3.05 1.49
N ASP A 54 19.13 3.21 2.58
CA ASP A 54 18.54 3.20 3.93
C ASP A 54 17.58 4.38 4.12
N ARG A 55 17.92 5.57 3.59
CA ARG A 55 16.99 6.71 3.61
C ARG A 55 15.73 6.40 2.82
N PHE A 56 15.87 5.79 1.64
CA PHE A 56 14.74 5.35 0.82
C PHE A 56 13.81 4.40 1.59
N TYR A 57 14.35 3.37 2.24
CA TYR A 57 13.53 2.42 3.01
C TYR A 57 12.90 3.02 4.27
N ARG A 58 13.52 4.03 4.90
CA ARG A 58 12.89 4.76 6.03
C ARG A 58 11.71 5.63 5.62
N ASP A 59 11.73 6.14 4.39
CA ASP A 59 10.62 6.92 3.83
C ASP A 59 9.49 6.04 3.27
N LEU A 60 9.69 4.72 3.25
CA LEU A 60 8.76 3.73 2.74
C LEU A 60 7.98 3.08 3.90
N ILE A 61 6.65 3.06 3.80
CA ILE A 61 5.79 2.30 4.70
C ILE A 61 4.98 1.31 3.90
N LEU A 62 5.03 0.05 4.29
CA LEU A 62 4.41 -1.06 3.59
C LEU A 62 3.28 -1.68 4.41
N TYR A 63 2.09 -1.73 3.81
CA TYR A 63 0.92 -2.36 4.39
C TYR A 63 0.35 -3.41 3.44
N ILE A 64 0.76 -4.66 3.63
CA ILE A 64 0.21 -5.80 2.91
C ILE A 64 -0.87 -6.45 3.76
N ARG A 65 -2.05 -6.63 3.16
CA ARG A 65 -3.22 -7.22 3.84
C ARG A 65 -4.01 -8.10 2.89
N PHE A 66 -4.81 -8.99 3.46
CA PHE A 66 -5.83 -9.70 2.71
C PHE A 66 -6.80 -8.73 2.03
N ARG A 67 -7.26 -9.08 0.83
CA ARG A 67 -8.38 -8.39 0.21
C ARG A 67 -9.64 -8.65 1.03
N THR A 68 -10.41 -7.60 1.25
CA THR A 68 -11.74 -7.74 1.86
C THR A 68 -12.63 -8.53 0.91
N PRO A 69 -13.33 -9.58 1.36
CA PRO A 69 -14.33 -10.27 0.57
C PRO A 69 -15.38 -9.31 0.00
N GLU A 70 -15.80 -9.55 -1.23
CA GLU A 70 -16.83 -8.75 -1.90
C GLU A 70 -18.22 -9.29 -1.58
N PHE A 71 -19.12 -8.39 -1.22
CA PHE A 71 -20.53 -8.65 -0.90
C PHE A 71 -21.38 -7.47 -1.38
N THR A 72 -22.65 -7.71 -1.68
CA THR A 72 -23.69 -6.67 -1.71
C THR A 72 -24.32 -6.52 -0.31
N LEU A 73 -25.08 -5.45 -0.05
CA LEU A 73 -25.81 -5.37 1.22
C LEU A 73 -26.81 -6.53 1.36
N THR A 74 -27.59 -6.83 0.32
CA THR A 74 -28.56 -7.93 0.30
C THR A 74 -27.92 -9.28 0.64
N THR A 75 -26.77 -9.60 0.05
CA THR A 75 -26.07 -10.88 0.30
C THR A 75 -25.39 -10.94 1.66
N LEU A 76 -25.08 -9.79 2.26
CA LEU A 76 -24.54 -9.68 3.60
C LEU A 76 -25.63 -9.92 4.66
N THR A 77 -26.83 -9.41 4.40
CA THR A 77 -28.00 -9.45 5.30
C THR A 77 -28.95 -10.63 5.03
N ASP A 78 -28.68 -11.46 4.02
CA ASP A 78 -29.40 -12.71 3.77
C ASP A 78 -29.02 -13.79 4.82
N PRO A 79 -29.99 -14.33 5.59
CA PRO A 79 -29.76 -15.44 6.51
C PRO A 79 -29.25 -16.72 5.82
N GLY A 80 -29.67 -16.98 4.58
CA GLY A 80 -29.25 -18.14 3.79
C GLY A 80 -27.81 -18.06 3.26
N SER A 81 -27.20 -16.87 3.28
CA SER A 81 -25.84 -16.64 2.80
C SER A 81 -24.79 -17.20 3.77
N GLU A 82 -24.36 -18.44 3.55
CA GLU A 82 -23.38 -19.11 4.42
C GLU A 82 -22.02 -18.41 4.48
N ARG A 83 -21.67 -17.67 3.43
CA ARG A 83 -20.40 -16.94 3.30
C ARG A 83 -20.43 -15.61 4.05
N SER A 84 -21.63 -15.05 4.31
CA SER A 84 -21.82 -13.78 5.01
C SER A 84 -21.13 -13.81 6.37
N PRO A 85 -20.25 -12.83 6.68
CA PRO A 85 -19.72 -12.68 8.03
C PRO A 85 -20.81 -12.57 9.09
N LEU A 86 -21.94 -11.91 8.81
CA LEU A 86 -23.06 -11.79 9.75
C LEU A 86 -23.67 -13.16 10.06
N SER A 87 -24.02 -13.94 9.04
CA SER A 87 -24.57 -15.30 9.23
C SER A 87 -23.57 -16.26 9.88
N ARG A 88 -22.27 -16.05 9.69
CA ARG A 88 -21.21 -16.80 10.39
C ARG A 88 -21.06 -16.40 11.86
N VAL A 89 -21.26 -15.12 12.21
CA VAL A 89 -21.34 -14.69 13.61
C VAL A 89 -22.56 -15.34 14.29
N VAL A 90 -23.74 -15.32 13.65
CA VAL A 90 -24.96 -15.95 14.19
C VAL A 90 -24.72 -17.43 14.53
N ARG A 91 -24.27 -18.23 13.55
CA ARG A 91 -23.97 -19.66 13.75
C ARG A 91 -22.81 -19.90 14.70
N GLY A 92 -21.78 -19.05 14.65
CA GLY A 92 -20.64 -19.12 15.55
C GLY A 92 -21.07 -18.95 17.00
N LEU A 93 -22.04 -18.07 17.28
CA LEU A 93 -22.58 -17.85 18.61
C LEU A 93 -23.40 -19.06 19.08
N GLU A 94 -24.15 -19.73 18.19
CA GLU A 94 -24.89 -20.97 18.54
C GLU A 94 -23.92 -22.05 19.00
N ASN A 95 -22.85 -22.25 18.21
CA ASN A 95 -21.81 -23.21 18.54
C ASN A 95 -21.03 -22.83 19.80
N GLY A 96 -20.77 -21.53 19.99
CA GLY A 96 -20.04 -21.01 21.15
C GLY A 96 -20.81 -21.17 22.47
N LEU A 97 -22.13 -21.00 22.43
CA LEU A 97 -23.01 -21.23 23.58
C LEU A 97 -23.15 -22.72 23.90
N ALA A 98 -23.18 -23.59 22.88
CA ALA A 98 -23.26 -25.04 23.07
C ALA A 98 -21.94 -25.64 23.59
N ALA A 99 -20.80 -25.20 23.06
CA ALA A 99 -19.48 -25.72 23.41
C ALA A 99 -18.38 -24.65 23.19
N PRO A 100 -18.11 -23.78 24.17
CA PRO A 100 -17.11 -22.73 24.03
C PRO A 100 -15.71 -23.33 23.94
N THR A 101 -15.05 -23.15 22.79
CA THR A 101 -13.64 -23.50 22.60
C THR A 101 -12.84 -22.28 22.18
N PRO A 102 -11.53 -22.18 22.50
CA PRO A 102 -10.70 -21.04 22.11
C PRO A 102 -10.73 -20.75 20.60
N LYS A 103 -10.82 -21.80 19.77
CA LYS A 103 -10.93 -21.69 18.31
C LYS A 103 -12.25 -21.04 17.86
N ILE A 104 -13.37 -21.39 18.49
CA ILE A 104 -14.68 -20.80 18.18
C ILE A 104 -14.70 -19.33 18.60
N ILE A 105 -14.20 -19.01 19.80
CA ILE A 105 -14.16 -17.62 20.29
C ILE A 105 -13.26 -16.75 19.40
N ALA A 106 -12.07 -17.22 19.02
CA ALA A 106 -11.20 -16.52 18.08
C ALA A 106 -11.85 -16.36 16.69
N GLY A 107 -12.60 -17.37 16.24
CA GLY A 107 -13.38 -17.30 15.00
C GLY A 107 -14.47 -16.24 15.05
N LEU A 108 -15.19 -16.12 16.17
CA LEU A 108 -16.21 -15.10 16.38
C LEU A 108 -15.63 -13.69 16.39
N ASP A 109 -14.54 -13.47 17.14
CA ASP A 109 -13.81 -12.20 17.14
C ASP A 109 -13.42 -11.79 15.71
N TYR A 110 -12.84 -12.74 14.96
CA TYR A 110 -12.45 -12.52 13.57
C TYR A 110 -13.63 -12.16 12.67
N GLU A 111 -14.75 -12.90 12.73
CA GLU A 111 -15.92 -12.64 11.86
C GLU A 111 -16.61 -11.31 12.19
N MET A 112 -16.67 -10.90 13.47
CA MET A 112 -17.21 -9.59 13.85
C MET A 112 -16.33 -8.44 13.30
N ARG A 113 -15.01 -8.55 13.43
CA ARG A 113 -14.09 -7.55 12.85
C ARG A 113 -14.14 -7.53 11.32
N LEU A 114 -14.25 -8.71 10.70
CA LEU A 114 -14.40 -8.84 9.25
C LEU A 114 -15.73 -8.24 8.78
N LEU A 115 -16.81 -8.42 9.53
CA LEU A 115 -18.12 -7.81 9.25
C LEU A 115 -17.98 -6.29 9.12
N GLY A 116 -17.33 -5.62 10.08
CA GLY A 116 -17.07 -4.17 9.98
C GLY A 116 -16.30 -3.76 8.71
N CYS A 117 -15.35 -4.57 8.25
CA CYS A 117 -14.65 -4.33 7.00
C CYS A 117 -15.53 -4.51 5.76
N VAL A 118 -16.38 -5.55 5.76
CA VAL A 118 -17.30 -5.85 4.66
C VAL A 118 -18.38 -4.77 4.57
N VAL A 119 -19.05 -4.44 5.69
CA VAL A 119 -20.05 -3.36 5.78
C VAL A 119 -19.52 -2.04 5.23
N LYS A 120 -18.30 -1.66 5.62
CA LYS A 120 -17.65 -0.45 5.08
C LYS A 120 -17.57 -0.47 3.55
N ASN A 121 -17.13 -1.58 2.98
CA ASN A 121 -16.93 -1.68 1.54
C ASN A 121 -18.27 -1.76 0.79
N THR A 122 -19.25 -2.49 1.31
CA THR A 122 -20.58 -2.64 0.70
C THR A 122 -21.33 -1.33 0.68
N LEU A 123 -21.41 -0.62 1.82
CA LEU A 123 -22.06 0.69 1.90
C LEU A 123 -21.40 1.68 0.93
N ARG A 124 -20.06 1.74 0.92
CA ARG A 124 -19.33 2.63 0.00
C ARG A 124 -19.59 2.28 -1.47
N ALA A 125 -19.66 0.99 -1.82
CA ALA A 125 -19.93 0.57 -3.19
C ALA A 125 -21.34 0.99 -3.63
N GLN A 126 -22.34 0.78 -2.77
CA GLN A 126 -23.74 1.13 -3.04
C GLN A 126 -23.95 2.64 -3.12
N THR A 127 -23.42 3.43 -2.17
CA THR A 127 -23.46 4.90 -2.23
C THR A 127 -22.84 5.44 -3.52
N ARG A 128 -21.73 4.84 -3.98
CA ARG A 128 -21.11 5.22 -5.28
C ARG A 128 -21.96 4.83 -6.48
N ALA A 129 -22.63 3.69 -6.44
CA ALA A 129 -23.54 3.27 -7.51
C ALA A 129 -24.72 4.25 -7.62
N ILE A 130 -25.33 4.61 -6.49
CA ILE A 130 -26.40 5.63 -6.42
C ILE A 130 -25.89 6.97 -6.95
N ALA A 131 -24.72 7.43 -6.49
CA ALA A 131 -24.15 8.71 -6.92
C ALA A 131 -23.88 8.79 -8.44
N LYS A 132 -23.46 7.67 -9.06
CA LYS A 132 -23.27 7.58 -10.52
C LYS A 132 -24.58 7.73 -11.29
N LEU A 133 -25.70 7.29 -10.72
CA LEU A 133 -27.04 7.41 -11.31
C LEU A 133 -27.67 8.80 -11.12
N LEU A 134 -27.06 9.64 -10.28
CA LEU A 134 -27.52 10.99 -9.98
C LEU A 134 -26.48 12.05 -10.38
N PRO A 135 -26.13 12.18 -11.67
CA PRO A 135 -25.40 13.35 -12.18
C PRO A 135 -26.25 14.63 -12.01
N PRO A 136 -25.67 15.84 -12.19
CA PRO A 136 -26.41 17.10 -12.05
C PRO A 136 -27.68 17.18 -12.89
N ILE A 137 -27.68 16.57 -14.07
CA ILE A 137 -28.85 16.42 -14.94
C ILE A 137 -29.00 14.93 -15.22
N ALA A 138 -29.93 14.27 -14.52
CA ALA A 138 -30.18 12.84 -14.62
C ALA A 138 -31.41 12.54 -15.47
N ALA A 139 -31.32 11.54 -16.35
CA ALA A 139 -32.48 11.07 -17.12
C ALA A 139 -33.53 10.41 -16.19
N PRO A 140 -34.85 10.49 -16.48
CA PRO A 140 -35.88 9.92 -15.62
C PRO A 140 -35.69 8.44 -15.27
N GLN A 141 -35.18 7.64 -16.22
CA GLN A 141 -34.87 6.22 -15.97
C GLN A 141 -33.72 6.03 -14.98
N MET A 142 -32.67 6.86 -15.03
CA MET A 142 -31.57 6.82 -14.06
C MET A 142 -32.05 7.21 -12.67
N VAL A 143 -32.96 8.18 -12.58
CA VAL A 143 -33.58 8.58 -11.31
C VAL A 143 -34.42 7.45 -10.73
N ALA A 144 -35.22 6.75 -11.54
CA ALA A 144 -35.96 5.57 -11.08
C ALA A 144 -35.05 4.45 -10.58
N GLN A 145 -33.93 4.18 -11.29
CA GLN A 145 -32.92 3.21 -10.84
C GLN A 145 -32.24 3.66 -9.54
N ALA A 146 -31.95 4.94 -9.39
CA ALA A 146 -31.38 5.50 -8.17
C ALA A 146 -32.35 5.34 -6.99
N SER A 147 -33.65 5.60 -7.18
CA SER A 147 -34.69 5.35 -6.17
C SER A 147 -34.71 3.88 -5.73
N ALA A 148 -34.71 2.94 -6.66
CA ALA A 148 -34.69 1.51 -6.32
C ALA A 148 -33.45 1.12 -5.49
N LEU A 149 -32.27 1.66 -5.82
CA LEU A 149 -31.05 1.42 -5.05
C LEU A 149 -31.05 2.13 -3.68
N LEU A 150 -31.72 3.28 -3.56
CA LEU A 150 -31.92 3.98 -2.29
C LEU A 150 -32.87 3.21 -1.37
N ASP A 151 -33.97 2.70 -1.90
CA ASP A 151 -34.90 1.83 -1.17
C ASP A 151 -34.17 0.58 -0.66
N GLU A 152 -33.39 -0.08 -1.52
CA GLU A 152 -32.55 -1.22 -1.12
C GLU A 152 -31.55 -0.81 -0.03
N TYR A 153 -30.88 0.34 -0.17
CA TYR A 153 -29.90 0.82 0.80
C TYR A 153 -30.55 1.02 2.18
N LEU A 154 -31.72 1.66 2.24
CA LEU A 154 -32.45 1.94 3.47
C LEU A 154 -32.91 0.65 4.16
N VAL A 155 -33.57 -0.24 3.40
CA VAL A 155 -34.09 -1.53 3.91
C VAL A 155 -32.95 -2.41 4.41
N GLU A 156 -31.89 -2.58 3.63
CA GLU A 156 -30.80 -3.49 3.99
C GLU A 156 -29.90 -2.91 5.10
N SER A 157 -29.76 -1.58 5.21
CA SER A 157 -29.07 -0.96 6.35
C SER A 157 -29.82 -1.19 7.66
N GLN A 158 -31.14 -1.01 7.65
CA GLN A 158 -31.99 -1.30 8.81
C GLN A 158 -31.95 -2.79 9.17
N ARG A 159 -32.06 -3.68 8.17
CA ARG A 159 -31.96 -5.13 8.39
C ARG A 159 -30.61 -5.53 8.98
N LEU A 160 -29.51 -4.96 8.49
CA LEU A 160 -28.16 -5.20 9.04
C LEU A 160 -28.09 -4.82 10.52
N ILE A 161 -28.53 -3.61 10.86
CA ILE A 161 -28.55 -3.10 12.24
C ILE A 161 -29.38 -4.03 13.13
N GLN A 162 -30.61 -4.32 12.72
CA GLN A 162 -31.53 -5.16 13.48
C GLN A 162 -30.94 -6.54 13.74
N ARG A 163 -30.51 -7.25 12.69
CA ARG A 163 -29.95 -8.60 12.80
C ARG A 163 -28.70 -8.64 13.66
N TYR A 164 -27.84 -7.62 13.59
CA TYR A 164 -26.65 -7.58 14.43
C TYR A 164 -27.01 -7.27 15.89
N ARG A 165 -27.95 -6.35 16.13
CA ARG A 165 -28.38 -5.94 17.48
C ARG A 165 -29.17 -7.02 18.22
N GLU A 166 -29.91 -7.88 17.50
CA GLU A 166 -30.57 -9.07 18.06
C GLU A 166 -29.59 -10.05 18.72
N LEU A 167 -28.31 -10.01 18.36
CA LEU A 167 -27.29 -10.87 18.96
C LEU A 167 -26.84 -10.41 20.36
N ARG A 168 -27.22 -9.21 20.80
CA ARG A 168 -26.74 -8.60 22.05
C ARG A 168 -26.93 -9.51 23.26
N ALA A 169 -28.14 -10.05 23.42
CA ALA A 169 -28.46 -10.90 24.57
C ALA A 169 -27.62 -12.19 24.58
N ARG A 170 -27.40 -12.78 23.41
CA ARG A 170 -26.62 -14.01 23.23
C ARG A 170 -25.13 -13.79 23.45
N VAL A 171 -24.60 -12.62 23.09
CA VAL A 171 -23.19 -12.25 23.31
C VAL A 171 -22.93 -11.94 24.79
N ALA A 172 -23.93 -11.44 25.52
CA ALA A 172 -23.84 -11.14 26.94
C ALA A 172 -23.99 -12.36 27.86
N ASP A 173 -24.13 -13.57 27.29
CA ASP A 173 -24.27 -14.80 28.06
C ASP A 173 -23.02 -15.06 28.93
N PRO A 174 -23.17 -15.36 30.24
CA PRO A 174 -22.05 -15.64 31.14
C PRO A 174 -21.16 -16.82 30.72
N GLY A 175 -21.65 -17.72 29.87
CA GLY A 175 -20.88 -18.83 29.30
C GLY A 175 -19.86 -18.40 28.25
N LEU A 176 -19.91 -17.15 27.78
CA LEU A 176 -18.97 -16.59 26.80
C LEU A 176 -17.95 -15.65 27.48
N PRO A 177 -16.70 -15.56 26.96
CA PRO A 177 -15.70 -14.66 27.51
C PRO A 177 -16.12 -13.19 27.38
N ALA A 178 -15.89 -12.40 28.44
CA ALA A 178 -16.22 -10.97 28.47
C ALA A 178 -15.59 -10.16 27.31
N GLY A 179 -14.43 -10.59 26.82
CA GLY A 179 -13.78 -9.96 25.66
C GLY A 179 -14.64 -9.97 24.39
N LEU A 180 -15.51 -10.97 24.22
CA LEU A 180 -16.39 -11.05 23.05
C LEU A 180 -17.49 -9.96 23.08
N SER A 181 -17.97 -9.61 24.28
CA SER A 181 -18.91 -8.50 24.45
C SER A 181 -18.28 -7.17 24.03
N ALA A 182 -17.01 -6.93 24.39
CA ALA A 182 -16.30 -5.74 23.93
C ALA A 182 -16.17 -5.70 22.40
N VAL A 183 -15.82 -6.83 21.76
CA VAL A 183 -15.72 -6.93 20.29
C VAL A 183 -17.05 -6.61 19.62
N TYR A 184 -18.14 -7.13 20.17
CA TYR A 184 -19.50 -6.85 19.72
C TYR A 184 -19.82 -5.36 19.79
N HIS A 185 -19.58 -4.73 20.94
CA HIS A 185 -19.84 -3.29 21.12
C HIS A 185 -19.01 -2.43 20.18
N TYR A 186 -17.72 -2.74 19.98
CA TYR A 186 -16.89 -2.02 19.01
C TYR A 186 -17.38 -2.19 17.58
N THR A 187 -17.92 -3.36 17.25
CA THR A 187 -18.45 -3.64 15.91
C THR A 187 -19.78 -2.93 15.67
N ASP A 188 -20.69 -2.93 16.65
CA ASP A 188 -21.95 -2.17 16.60
C ASP A 188 -21.68 -0.66 16.47
N GLU A 189 -20.80 -0.11 17.32
CA GLU A 189 -20.40 1.30 17.29
C GLU A 189 -19.83 1.69 15.91
N TYR A 190 -18.97 0.84 15.34
CA TYR A 190 -18.39 1.10 14.03
C TYR A 190 -19.40 0.97 12.88
N ILE A 191 -20.30 -0.02 12.91
CA ILE A 191 -21.39 -0.14 11.92
C ILE A 191 -22.31 1.08 11.97
N SER A 192 -22.67 1.52 13.17
CA SER A 192 -23.48 2.72 13.41
C SER A 192 -22.83 3.97 12.79
N LEU A 193 -21.53 4.19 13.05
CA LEU A 193 -20.75 5.28 12.46
C LEU A 193 -20.68 5.21 10.93
N LEU A 194 -20.53 4.02 10.36
CA LEU A 194 -20.48 3.85 8.91
C LEU A 194 -21.83 4.15 8.24
N ILE A 195 -22.94 3.71 8.85
CA ILE A 195 -24.28 3.96 8.32
C ILE A 195 -24.60 5.45 8.40
N GLU A 196 -24.31 6.11 9.53
CA GLU A 196 -24.44 7.56 9.65
C GLU A 196 -23.68 8.30 8.53
N ASP A 197 -22.37 8.07 8.43
CA ASP A 197 -21.47 8.75 7.48
C ASP A 197 -21.93 8.56 6.01
N ARG A 198 -22.28 7.33 5.63
CA ARG A 198 -22.72 7.04 4.25
C ARG A 198 -24.12 7.56 3.96
N SER A 199 -25.00 7.62 4.96
CA SER A 199 -26.35 8.19 4.82
C SER A 199 -26.31 9.72 4.75
N GLN A 200 -25.39 10.37 5.46
CA GLN A 200 -25.14 11.81 5.36
C GLN A 200 -24.58 12.19 3.98
N ASP A 201 -23.68 11.39 3.41
CA ASP A 201 -23.20 11.56 2.02
C ASP A 201 -24.37 11.51 1.02
N LEU A 202 -25.27 10.53 1.15
CA LEU A 202 -26.45 10.39 0.30
C LEU A 202 -27.45 11.53 0.50
N LEU A 203 -27.72 11.91 1.75
CA LEU A 203 -28.61 13.02 2.08
C LEU A 203 -28.12 14.32 1.44
N SER A 204 -26.84 14.62 1.60
CA SER A 204 -26.19 15.80 1.01
C SER A 204 -26.29 15.78 -0.52
N LEU A 205 -26.03 14.62 -1.14
CA LEU A 205 -26.18 14.45 -2.58
C LEU A 205 -27.61 14.73 -3.04
N LEU A 206 -28.62 14.13 -2.40
CA LEU A 206 -30.02 14.30 -2.77
C LEU A 206 -30.50 15.75 -2.61
N GLN A 207 -30.11 16.40 -1.50
CA GLN A 207 -30.41 17.81 -1.26
C GLN A 207 -29.77 18.72 -2.31
N GLN A 208 -28.52 18.44 -2.71
CA GLN A 208 -27.84 19.19 -3.79
C GLN A 208 -28.49 19.00 -5.16
N ARG A 209 -29.11 17.85 -5.42
CA ARG A 209 -29.86 17.61 -6.67
C ARG A 209 -31.23 18.27 -6.67
N GLY A 210 -31.89 18.34 -5.52
CA GLY A 210 -33.18 19.02 -5.36
C GLY A 210 -34.32 18.39 -6.15
N ASP A 211 -34.23 17.12 -6.54
CA ASP A 211 -35.29 16.41 -7.26
C ASP A 211 -36.45 16.05 -6.31
N PRO A 212 -37.68 16.57 -6.53
CA PRO A 212 -38.81 16.31 -5.64
C PRO A 212 -39.17 14.83 -5.48
N ARG A 213 -38.82 13.97 -6.46
CA ARG A 213 -39.08 12.53 -6.40
C ARG A 213 -38.32 11.83 -5.28
N HIS A 214 -37.26 12.45 -4.77
CA HIS A 214 -36.47 11.91 -3.66
C HIS A 214 -36.87 12.47 -2.28
N ALA A 215 -37.93 13.27 -2.17
CA ALA A 215 -38.38 13.84 -0.89
C ALA A 215 -38.62 12.77 0.19
N GLY A 216 -39.26 11.64 -0.17
CA GLY A 216 -39.44 10.51 0.75
C GLY A 216 -38.13 9.87 1.20
N HIS A 217 -37.19 9.67 0.27
CA HIS A 217 -35.86 9.13 0.58
C HIS A 217 -35.05 10.06 1.49
N ILE A 218 -35.17 11.38 1.30
CA ILE A 218 -34.54 12.39 2.16
C ILE A 218 -35.03 12.23 3.61
N GLN A 219 -36.34 12.12 3.82
CA GLN A 219 -36.90 11.92 5.16
C GLN A 219 -36.43 10.58 5.76
N SER A 220 -36.51 9.49 5.00
CA SER A 220 -36.04 8.17 5.47
C SER A 220 -34.56 8.15 5.86
N LEU A 221 -33.70 8.90 5.15
CA LEU A 221 -32.29 9.05 5.49
C LEU A 221 -32.11 9.87 6.77
N ILE A 222 -32.87 10.96 6.94
CA ILE A 222 -32.87 11.76 8.18
C ILE A 222 -33.26 10.88 9.38
N ASP A 223 -34.32 10.08 9.23
CA ASP A 223 -34.81 9.18 10.28
C ASP A 223 -33.77 8.11 10.63
N LEU A 224 -33.13 7.51 9.62
CA LEU A 224 -32.05 6.52 9.81
C LEU A 224 -30.83 7.14 10.54
N ILE A 225 -30.39 8.33 10.13
CA ILE A 225 -29.28 9.05 10.77
C ILE A 225 -29.64 9.39 12.22
N GLY A 226 -30.84 9.93 12.44
CA GLY A 226 -31.35 10.27 13.76
C GLY A 226 -31.42 9.07 14.69
N ALA A 227 -31.90 7.93 14.20
CA ALA A 227 -31.97 6.68 14.96
C ALA A 227 -30.59 6.21 15.44
N GLU A 228 -29.56 6.27 14.58
CA GLU A 228 -28.20 5.84 14.93
C GLU A 228 -27.48 6.81 15.87
N ILE A 229 -27.71 8.12 15.73
CA ILE A 229 -27.26 9.12 16.72
C ILE A 229 -27.93 8.87 18.08
N ASN A 230 -29.24 8.65 18.10
CA ASN A 230 -29.99 8.42 19.33
C ASN A 230 -29.58 7.10 20.01
N HIS A 231 -29.35 6.03 19.24
CA HIS A 231 -28.81 4.77 19.77
C HIS A 231 -27.49 5.00 20.51
N ARG A 232 -26.53 5.70 19.90
CA ARG A 232 -25.24 5.99 20.53
C ARG A 232 -25.36 6.86 21.78
N LYS A 233 -26.31 7.80 21.81
CA LYS A 233 -26.64 8.58 23.02
C LYS A 233 -27.20 7.71 24.14
N LEU A 234 -28.16 6.85 23.84
CA LEU A 234 -28.80 5.95 24.81
C LEU A 234 -27.81 4.95 25.42
N VAL A 235 -26.85 4.47 24.62
CA VAL A 235 -25.80 3.55 25.05
C VAL A 235 -24.58 4.30 25.63
N GLN A 236 -24.62 5.64 25.70
CA GLN A 236 -23.56 6.51 26.24
C GLN A 236 -22.20 6.31 25.56
N LEU A 237 -22.20 6.16 24.23
CA LEU A 237 -20.98 6.02 23.45
C LEU A 237 -20.32 7.38 23.19
N PRO A 238 -18.97 7.48 23.23
CA PRO A 238 -18.24 8.73 23.05
C PRO A 238 -18.18 9.22 21.59
N SER A 239 -18.70 8.42 20.66
CA SER A 239 -18.68 8.70 19.22
C SER A 239 -19.84 9.59 18.79
N LEU A 240 -19.91 10.80 19.36
CA LEU A 240 -20.89 11.84 19.03
C LEU A 240 -20.16 13.11 18.58
N VAL A 241 -20.70 13.79 17.57
CA VAL A 241 -20.16 15.06 17.08
C VAL A 241 -20.82 16.22 17.83
N GLU A 242 -20.00 17.09 18.38
CA GLU A 242 -20.40 18.32 19.07
C GLU A 242 -20.17 19.55 18.18
N ALA A 243 -21.13 20.48 18.17
CA ALA A 243 -21.05 21.68 17.34
C ALA A 243 -19.99 22.68 17.81
N SER A 244 -19.72 22.73 19.12
CA SER A 244 -18.84 23.72 19.77
C SER A 244 -17.47 23.17 20.20
N GLY A 245 -17.20 21.89 19.97
CA GLY A 245 -15.96 21.21 20.39
C GLY A 245 -14.98 20.95 19.25
N ASP A 246 -13.76 20.55 19.58
CA ASP A 246 -12.73 20.13 18.62
C ASP A 246 -13.00 18.73 18.02
N ASN A 247 -13.93 17.97 18.61
CA ASN A 247 -14.29 16.61 18.24
C ASN A 247 -13.10 15.62 18.24
N GLU A 248 -12.05 15.89 19.03
CA GLU A 248 -10.84 15.05 19.07
C GLU A 248 -11.18 13.60 19.43
N THR A 249 -11.98 13.41 20.48
CA THR A 249 -12.42 12.09 20.96
C THR A 249 -13.11 11.29 19.87
N PHE A 250 -14.01 11.91 19.11
CA PHE A 250 -14.71 11.28 17.99
C PHE A 250 -13.72 10.81 16.92
N VAL A 251 -12.82 11.70 16.48
CA VAL A 251 -11.84 11.42 15.43
C VAL A 251 -10.86 10.32 15.84
N PHE A 252 -10.39 10.36 17.09
CA PHE A 252 -9.53 9.33 17.66
C PHE A 252 -10.26 7.99 17.72
N ARG A 253 -11.48 7.97 18.27
CA ARG A 253 -12.29 6.75 18.46
C ARG A 253 -12.60 6.07 17.13
N LEU A 254 -13.08 6.82 16.14
CA LEU A 254 -13.33 6.32 14.78
C LEU A 254 -12.05 5.74 14.15
N SER A 255 -10.91 6.40 14.35
CA SER A 255 -9.61 5.93 13.86
C SER A 255 -9.18 4.62 14.51
N VAL A 256 -9.39 4.46 15.81
CA VAL A 256 -9.10 3.23 16.56
C VAL A 256 -10.02 2.10 16.10
N LEU A 257 -11.34 2.32 16.03
CA LEU A 257 -12.29 1.31 15.55
C LEU A 257 -11.97 0.84 14.13
N LYS A 258 -11.67 1.78 13.23
CA LYS A 258 -11.23 1.46 11.85
C LYS A 258 -9.98 0.57 11.82
N LYS A 259 -8.97 0.88 12.64
CA LYS A 259 -7.73 0.07 12.75
C LYS A 259 -8.01 -1.30 13.35
N TYR A 260 -8.86 -1.36 14.38
CA TYR A 260 -9.27 -2.58 15.05
C TYR A 260 -10.01 -3.53 14.10
N MET A 261 -11.03 -3.06 13.37
CA MET A 261 -11.73 -3.89 12.39
C MET A 261 -10.80 -4.35 11.27
N ALA A 262 -9.96 -3.43 10.77
CA ALA A 262 -9.00 -3.76 9.71
C ALA A 262 -7.93 -4.77 10.13
N SER A 263 -7.73 -5.02 11.43
CA SER A 263 -6.77 -6.02 11.91
C SER A 263 -7.15 -7.43 11.49
N ALA A 264 -8.43 -7.73 11.24
CA ALA A 264 -8.89 -9.02 10.70
C ALA A 264 -8.31 -9.32 9.30
N LEU A 265 -7.84 -8.31 8.57
CA LEU A 265 -7.24 -8.47 7.25
C LEU A 265 -5.71 -8.42 7.28
N ARG A 266 -5.10 -8.13 8.43
CA ARG A 266 -3.64 -7.97 8.55
C ARG A 266 -2.92 -9.30 8.32
N LEU A 267 -1.82 -9.26 7.58
CA LEU A 267 -0.88 -10.37 7.48
C LEU A 267 0.19 -10.26 8.55
N SER A 268 0.69 -11.42 9.00
CA SER A 268 1.93 -11.46 9.77
C SER A 268 3.09 -11.33 8.78
N VAL A 269 4.02 -10.42 9.08
CA VAL A 269 5.08 -10.02 8.16
C VAL A 269 6.41 -10.14 8.89
N GLU A 270 7.33 -10.92 8.35
CA GLU A 270 8.70 -11.05 8.83
C GLU A 270 9.66 -10.57 7.75
N THR A 271 10.32 -9.43 7.98
CA THR A 271 11.32 -8.86 7.08
C THR A 271 12.71 -9.27 7.53
N ARG A 272 13.51 -9.76 6.58
CA ARG A 272 14.91 -10.13 6.80
C ARG A 272 15.78 -9.40 5.80
N ASP A 273 16.86 -8.81 6.31
CA ASP A 273 17.93 -8.25 5.47
C ASP A 273 18.75 -9.40 4.88
N GLU A 274 18.86 -9.45 3.55
CA GLU A 274 19.65 -10.47 2.84
C GLU A 274 21.14 -10.12 2.83
N ARG A 275 21.53 -8.87 3.09
CA ARG A 275 22.92 -8.41 2.95
C ARG A 275 23.82 -8.81 4.10
N GLY A 276 23.33 -8.76 5.34
CA GLY A 276 24.20 -8.94 6.52
C GLY A 276 24.99 -10.25 6.53
N GLY A 277 24.39 -11.37 6.11
CA GLY A 277 25.10 -12.66 6.01
C GLY A 277 26.11 -12.71 4.87
N LEU A 278 25.79 -12.08 3.74
CA LEU A 278 26.61 -12.09 2.53
C LEU A 278 27.78 -11.12 2.59
N GLU A 279 27.66 -10.03 3.36
CA GLU A 279 28.78 -9.12 3.63
C GLU A 279 29.95 -9.84 4.28
N HIS A 280 29.69 -10.71 5.27
CA HIS A 280 30.73 -11.53 5.89
C HIS A 280 31.38 -12.50 4.89
N MET A 281 30.61 -13.08 3.96
CA MET A 281 31.16 -13.94 2.91
C MET A 281 32.05 -13.15 1.94
N VAL A 282 31.63 -11.95 1.52
CA VAL A 282 32.44 -11.06 0.68
C VAL A 282 33.73 -10.66 1.38
N LEU A 283 33.64 -10.31 2.67
CA LEU A 283 34.80 -9.96 3.48
C LEU A 283 35.78 -11.15 3.57
N ALA A 284 35.27 -12.36 3.80
CA ALA A 284 36.06 -13.58 3.88
C ALA A 284 36.70 -13.95 2.53
N LEU A 285 35.95 -13.88 1.43
CA LEU A 285 36.47 -14.20 0.09
C LEU A 285 37.58 -13.23 -0.32
N GLY A 286 37.40 -11.93 -0.08
CA GLY A 286 38.44 -10.93 -0.34
C GLY A 286 39.69 -11.14 0.52
N ALA A 287 39.54 -11.55 1.79
CA ALA A 287 40.67 -11.91 2.63
C ALA A 287 41.38 -13.18 2.13
N GLY A 288 40.63 -14.18 1.66
CA GLY A 288 41.15 -15.41 1.08
C GLY A 288 41.99 -15.18 -0.18
N VAL A 289 41.47 -14.39 -1.13
CA VAL A 289 42.18 -14.02 -2.37
C VAL A 289 43.48 -13.27 -2.04
N ALA A 290 43.42 -12.32 -1.11
CA ALA A 290 44.60 -11.56 -0.69
C ALA A 290 45.64 -12.44 0.02
N MET A 291 45.20 -13.34 0.90
CA MET A 291 46.09 -14.31 1.57
C MET A 291 46.76 -15.23 0.55
N LEU A 292 46.01 -15.76 -0.42
CA LEU A 292 46.55 -16.61 -1.49
C LEU A 292 47.63 -15.87 -2.29
N PHE A 293 47.39 -14.62 -2.67
CA PHE A 293 48.38 -13.80 -3.36
C PHE A 293 49.66 -13.62 -2.55
N ALA A 294 49.53 -13.23 -1.28
CA ALA A 294 50.69 -13.00 -0.41
C ALA A 294 51.50 -14.29 -0.16
N THR A 295 50.83 -15.43 0.05
CA THR A 295 51.51 -16.71 0.25
C THR A 295 52.18 -17.18 -1.03
N THR A 296 51.58 -17.03 -2.20
CA THR A 296 52.22 -17.34 -3.49
C THR A 296 53.51 -16.54 -3.67
N ILE A 297 53.50 -15.24 -3.39
CA ILE A 297 54.71 -14.40 -3.51
C ILE A 297 55.76 -14.82 -2.48
N ALA A 298 55.34 -15.07 -1.23
CA ALA A 298 56.24 -15.52 -0.18
C ALA A 298 56.93 -16.85 -0.55
N PHE A 299 56.17 -17.86 -0.99
CA PHE A 299 56.73 -19.15 -1.40
C PHE A 299 57.63 -19.05 -2.63
N TYR A 300 57.23 -18.25 -3.62
CA TYR A 300 58.03 -18.04 -4.83
C TYR A 300 59.39 -17.42 -4.48
N TYR A 301 59.42 -16.32 -3.73
CA TYR A 301 60.66 -15.64 -3.40
C TYR A 301 61.46 -16.30 -2.28
N GLN A 302 60.84 -17.10 -1.42
CA GLN A 302 61.54 -17.98 -0.49
C GLN A 302 62.38 -19.02 -1.25
N ARG A 303 61.87 -19.52 -2.38
CA ARG A 303 62.62 -20.43 -3.27
C ARG A 303 63.79 -19.72 -3.97
N VAL A 304 63.62 -18.45 -4.33
CA VAL A 304 64.64 -17.67 -5.07
C VAL A 304 65.76 -17.15 -4.16
N PHE A 305 65.43 -16.60 -2.99
CA PHE A 305 66.37 -15.86 -2.13
C PHE A 305 66.77 -16.61 -0.85
N GLY A 306 66.27 -17.83 -0.63
CA GLY A 306 66.46 -18.57 0.61
C GLY A 306 65.61 -18.04 1.77
N THR A 307 65.78 -18.59 2.98
CA THR A 307 64.86 -18.38 4.11
C THR A 307 65.05 -17.06 4.86
N LEU A 308 66.25 -16.46 4.88
CA LEU A 308 66.59 -15.32 5.74
C LEU A 308 67.55 -14.34 5.06
N SER A 309 67.16 -13.79 3.90
CA SER A 309 67.91 -12.69 3.28
C SER A 309 67.21 -11.33 3.47
N LEU A 310 67.98 -10.25 3.50
CA LEU A 310 67.45 -8.89 3.61
C LEU A 310 66.51 -8.56 2.42
N GLY A 311 66.82 -9.07 1.22
CA GLY A 311 65.97 -8.94 0.04
C GLY A 311 64.62 -9.64 0.19
N PHE A 312 64.61 -10.85 0.77
CA PHE A 312 63.37 -11.57 1.07
C PHE A 312 62.49 -10.81 2.07
N LEU A 313 63.08 -10.23 3.13
CA LEU A 313 62.35 -9.43 4.11
C LEU A 313 61.67 -8.22 3.46
N TRP A 314 62.38 -7.47 2.61
CA TRP A 314 61.82 -6.33 1.89
C TRP A 314 60.65 -6.74 0.98
N ILE A 315 60.81 -7.82 0.22
CA ILE A 315 59.74 -8.35 -0.64
C ILE A 315 58.53 -8.76 0.19
N LEU A 316 58.74 -9.39 1.35
CA LEU A 316 57.66 -9.84 2.23
C LEU A 316 56.86 -8.65 2.81
N VAL A 317 57.54 -7.59 3.26
CA VAL A 317 56.89 -6.36 3.75
C VAL A 317 56.08 -5.70 2.62
N VAL A 318 56.68 -5.52 1.44
CA VAL A 318 55.99 -4.92 0.28
C VAL A 318 54.79 -5.78 -0.12
N SER A 319 54.93 -7.10 -0.19
CA SER A 319 53.84 -8.03 -0.51
C SER A 319 52.70 -7.95 0.50
N TYR A 320 53.02 -7.78 1.78
CA TYR A 320 52.02 -7.58 2.83
C TYR A 320 51.25 -6.27 2.65
N MET A 321 51.91 -5.17 2.30
CA MET A 321 51.24 -3.90 1.99
C MET A 321 50.33 -4.01 0.76
N PHE A 322 50.80 -4.70 -0.29
CA PHE A 322 50.00 -4.96 -1.49
C PHE A 322 48.79 -5.84 -1.22
N LYS A 323 48.93 -6.85 -0.36
CA LYS A 323 47.84 -7.71 0.09
C LYS A 323 46.69 -6.89 0.68
N ASP A 324 46.96 -5.92 1.53
CA ASP A 324 45.91 -5.11 2.16
C ASP A 324 45.14 -4.26 1.13
N ARG A 325 45.85 -3.72 0.12
CA ARG A 325 45.21 -3.00 -0.99
C ARG A 325 44.41 -3.94 -1.88
N LEU A 326 44.94 -5.12 -2.20
CA LEU A 326 44.24 -6.14 -2.99
C LEU A 326 42.97 -6.60 -2.28
N LYS A 327 43.03 -6.89 -0.98
CA LYS A 327 41.87 -7.23 -0.14
C LYS A 327 40.77 -6.18 -0.27
N ALA A 328 41.11 -4.90 -0.05
CA ALA A 328 40.14 -3.81 -0.11
C ALA A 328 39.51 -3.66 -1.52
N LEU A 329 40.32 -3.79 -2.57
CA LEU A 329 39.84 -3.74 -3.96
C LEU A 329 38.92 -4.91 -4.29
N THR A 330 39.30 -6.14 -3.92
CA THR A 330 38.48 -7.35 -4.14
C THR A 330 37.17 -7.27 -3.36
N GLN A 331 37.20 -6.84 -2.10
CA GLN A 331 35.99 -6.66 -1.29
C GLN A 331 35.06 -5.60 -1.88
N SER A 332 35.60 -4.44 -2.28
CA SER A 332 34.82 -3.37 -2.91
C SER A 332 34.20 -3.82 -4.24
N TRP A 333 34.98 -4.51 -5.08
CA TRP A 333 34.49 -5.05 -6.35
C TRP A 333 33.41 -6.11 -6.16
N LEU A 334 33.63 -7.09 -5.28
CA LEU A 334 32.65 -8.13 -4.95
C LEU A 334 31.37 -7.52 -4.35
N HIS A 335 31.51 -6.56 -3.43
CA HIS A 335 30.36 -5.89 -2.81
C HIS A 335 29.55 -5.14 -3.87
N GLY A 336 30.19 -4.36 -4.75
CA GLY A 336 29.52 -3.63 -5.82
C GLY A 336 28.89 -4.53 -6.90
N TRP A 337 29.46 -5.71 -7.15
CA TRP A 337 28.88 -6.72 -8.03
C TRP A 337 27.66 -7.39 -7.40
N LEU A 338 27.78 -7.76 -6.12
CA LEU A 338 26.74 -8.46 -5.38
C LEU A 338 25.54 -7.55 -5.08
N SER A 339 25.79 -6.30 -4.68
CA SER A 339 24.75 -5.31 -4.39
C SER A 339 23.90 -4.92 -5.60
N LYS A 340 24.37 -5.19 -6.82
CA LYS A 340 23.64 -4.99 -8.08
C LYS A 340 22.83 -6.21 -8.51
N ARG A 341 23.13 -7.39 -7.94
CA ARG A 341 22.54 -8.68 -8.32
C ARG A 341 21.70 -9.32 -7.22
N LEU A 342 21.54 -8.68 -6.07
CA LEU A 342 20.71 -9.18 -4.98
C LEU A 342 19.55 -8.23 -4.70
N TYR A 343 18.55 -8.78 -4.02
CA TYR A 343 17.54 -7.97 -3.36
C TYR A 343 18.11 -7.39 -2.07
N ASP A 344 17.55 -6.25 -1.67
CA ASP A 344 17.94 -5.54 -0.47
C ASP A 344 17.22 -6.14 0.74
N GLN A 345 15.95 -6.50 0.58
CA GLN A 345 15.12 -7.06 1.65
C GLN A 345 14.22 -8.16 1.13
N THR A 346 14.03 -9.21 1.95
CA THR A 346 13.02 -10.24 1.71
C THR A 346 12.07 -10.32 2.88
N THR A 347 10.79 -10.23 2.55
CA THR A 347 9.66 -10.20 3.47
C THR A 347 8.80 -11.44 3.27
N ARG A 348 8.65 -12.27 4.31
CA ARG A 348 7.76 -13.45 4.28
C ARG A 348 6.36 -13.05 4.74
N LEU A 349 5.36 -13.39 3.92
CA LEU A 349 3.95 -13.19 4.22
C LEU A 349 3.40 -14.45 4.89
N ARG A 350 2.95 -14.32 6.13
CA ARG A 350 2.37 -15.41 6.93
C ARG A 350 0.91 -15.15 7.24
N ASP A 351 0.14 -16.24 7.23
CA ASP A 351 -1.22 -16.23 7.73
C ASP A 351 -1.23 -16.01 9.25
N PRO A 352 -1.99 -15.05 9.79
CA PRO A 352 -2.06 -14.82 11.22
C PRO A 352 -2.64 -16.00 12.02
N ILE A 353 -3.47 -16.85 11.40
CA ILE A 353 -4.19 -17.94 12.09
C ILE A 353 -3.30 -19.18 12.22
N ASP A 354 -2.76 -19.68 11.11
CA ASP A 354 -1.99 -20.94 11.10
C ASP A 354 -0.46 -20.73 10.99
N GLN A 355 -0.01 -19.47 10.92
CA GLN A 355 1.41 -19.07 10.82
C GLN A 355 2.16 -19.64 9.60
N LYS A 356 1.44 -20.22 8.63
CA LYS A 356 2.04 -20.74 7.41
C LYS A 356 2.39 -19.60 6.46
N THR A 357 3.50 -19.77 5.75
CA THR A 357 3.89 -18.84 4.70
C THR A 357 2.94 -18.99 3.51
N ILE A 358 2.27 -17.87 3.17
CA ILE A 358 1.35 -17.74 2.04
C ILE A 358 1.96 -16.95 0.88
N GLY A 359 3.14 -16.34 1.08
CA GLY A 359 3.89 -15.68 0.02
C GLY A 359 5.21 -15.06 0.48
N THR A 360 5.95 -14.50 -0.47
CA THR A 360 7.21 -13.77 -0.24
C THR A 360 7.23 -12.51 -1.10
N CYS A 361 7.70 -11.40 -0.53
CA CYS A 361 7.97 -10.16 -1.25
C CYS A 361 9.48 -9.88 -1.16
N ARG A 362 10.13 -9.62 -2.30
CA ARG A 362 11.54 -9.24 -2.38
C ARG A 362 11.66 -7.85 -2.96
N GLU A 363 12.54 -7.03 -2.40
CA GLU A 363 12.60 -5.62 -2.71
C GLU A 363 14.02 -5.18 -3.00
N ALA A 364 14.20 -4.31 -3.98
CA ALA A 364 15.50 -3.73 -4.29
C ALA A 364 15.34 -2.29 -4.74
N VAL A 365 16.22 -1.40 -4.30
CA VAL A 365 16.29 -0.02 -4.80
C VAL A 365 17.68 0.27 -5.35
N SER A 366 17.76 0.98 -6.46
CA SER A 366 19.01 1.46 -7.05
C SER A 366 18.81 2.79 -7.74
N PHE A 367 19.91 3.52 -7.97
CA PHE A 367 19.88 4.62 -8.93
C PHE A 367 20.27 4.08 -10.29
N ALA A 368 19.35 4.19 -11.23
CA ALA A 368 19.53 3.69 -12.59
C ALA A 368 20.19 4.77 -13.44
N ARG A 369 21.11 4.33 -14.31
CA ARG A 369 21.54 5.17 -15.44
C ARG A 369 20.43 5.14 -16.49
N GLU A 370 20.20 6.23 -17.18
CA GLU A 370 19.17 6.33 -18.23
C GLU A 370 19.26 5.17 -19.23
N LYS A 371 20.47 4.84 -19.71
CA LYS A 371 20.73 3.71 -20.63
C LYS A 371 20.34 2.33 -20.10
N SER A 372 20.13 2.18 -18.80
CA SER A 372 19.71 0.92 -18.15
C SER A 372 18.21 0.85 -17.85
N VAL A 373 17.48 1.95 -18.06
CA VAL A 373 16.03 2.01 -17.89
C VAL A 373 15.35 1.35 -19.09
N ASP A 374 14.23 0.66 -18.84
CA ASP A 374 13.44 0.02 -19.90
C ASP A 374 13.08 1.05 -21.00
N PRO A 375 13.33 0.77 -22.30
CA PRO A 375 13.02 1.69 -23.38
C PRO A 375 11.55 2.12 -23.44
N ILE A 376 10.61 1.26 -23.03
CA ILE A 376 9.18 1.61 -22.97
C ILE A 376 8.96 2.67 -21.88
N VAL A 377 9.65 2.55 -20.75
CA VAL A 377 9.56 3.50 -19.64
C VAL A 377 10.14 4.86 -20.04
N LEU A 378 11.30 4.89 -20.71
CA LEU A 378 11.88 6.11 -21.26
C LEU A 378 10.94 6.77 -22.28
N LYS A 379 10.40 5.98 -23.23
CA LYS A 379 9.44 6.48 -24.22
C LYS A 379 8.19 7.07 -23.57
N LEU A 380 7.68 6.49 -22.49
CA LEU A 380 6.55 7.03 -21.74
C LEU A 380 6.91 8.35 -21.02
N ARG A 381 8.14 8.45 -20.50
CA ARG A 381 8.69 9.65 -19.87
C ARG A 381 8.88 10.80 -20.85
N ASP A 382 9.25 10.52 -22.10
CA ASP A 382 9.61 11.52 -23.12
C ASP A 382 8.42 12.16 -23.86
N ARG A 383 7.18 11.79 -23.54
CA ARG A 383 5.98 12.25 -24.28
C ARG A 383 5.48 13.67 -23.97
N ASP A 384 6.16 14.46 -23.14
CA ASP A 384 5.67 15.77 -22.69
C ASP A 384 6.57 16.97 -23.07
N HIS A 385 6.06 17.81 -23.97
CA HIS A 385 6.69 19.07 -24.40
C HIS A 385 6.94 20.09 -23.27
N ILE A 386 6.14 20.08 -22.19
CA ILE A 386 6.25 21.06 -21.09
C ILE A 386 7.54 20.85 -20.28
N THR A 387 8.03 19.61 -20.16
CA THR A 387 9.25 19.31 -19.41
C THR A 387 10.48 19.23 -20.31
N GLU A 388 10.35 19.29 -21.63
CA GLU A 388 11.50 19.24 -22.56
C GLU A 388 12.55 20.31 -22.24
N ILE A 389 12.15 21.53 -21.86
CA ILE A 389 13.08 22.62 -21.52
C ILE A 389 13.89 22.31 -20.24
N GLU A 390 13.26 21.73 -19.22
CA GLU A 390 13.96 21.29 -18.00
C GLU A 390 14.88 20.07 -18.28
N ASN A 391 14.42 19.13 -19.11
CA ASN A 391 15.13 17.86 -19.39
C ASN A 391 16.32 18.06 -20.33
N THR A 392 16.23 18.98 -21.29
CA THR A 392 17.25 19.17 -22.33
C THR A 392 18.53 19.81 -21.77
N TRP A 393 18.43 20.54 -20.66
CA TRP A 393 19.56 21.24 -20.04
C TRP A 393 20.22 20.49 -18.88
N ARG A 394 19.56 19.53 -18.24
CA ARG A 394 20.07 18.79 -17.07
C ARG A 394 19.64 17.33 -17.06
N ALA A 395 20.59 16.42 -16.85
CA ALA A 395 20.31 14.99 -16.80
C ALA A 395 19.53 14.63 -15.53
N GLU A 396 18.37 13.98 -15.69
CA GLU A 396 17.58 13.50 -14.54
C GLU A 396 18.31 12.39 -13.77
N LYS A 397 18.05 12.32 -12.47
CA LYS A 397 18.42 11.15 -11.66
C LYS A 397 17.23 10.21 -11.61
N VAL A 398 17.47 8.93 -11.89
CA VAL A 398 16.42 7.91 -11.88
C VAL A 398 16.59 6.99 -10.68
N ILE A 399 15.63 6.98 -9.76
CA ILE A 399 15.54 5.92 -8.74
C ILE A 399 14.68 4.79 -9.33
N HIS A 400 15.22 3.58 -9.36
CA HIS A 400 14.49 2.37 -9.73
C HIS A 400 14.28 1.50 -8.49
N TYR A 401 13.02 1.32 -8.13
CA TYR A 401 12.58 0.50 -7.03
C TYR A 401 11.77 -0.70 -7.56
N THR A 402 12.24 -1.91 -7.25
CA THR A 402 11.64 -3.18 -7.69
C THR A 402 11.03 -3.90 -6.50
N ARG A 403 9.80 -4.42 -6.67
CA ARG A 403 9.16 -5.38 -5.77
C ARG A 403 8.78 -6.62 -6.56
N ASP A 404 9.26 -7.78 -6.13
CA ASP A 404 8.88 -9.09 -6.65
C ASP A 404 8.05 -9.84 -5.62
N ILE A 405 6.78 -10.12 -5.94
CA ILE A 405 5.80 -10.73 -5.06
C ILE A 405 5.49 -12.12 -5.59
N ALA A 406 5.63 -13.12 -4.74
CA ALA A 406 5.25 -14.49 -5.00
C ALA A 406 4.18 -14.94 -4.00
N LEU A 407 3.02 -15.36 -4.48
CA LEU A 407 1.91 -15.84 -3.65
C LEU A 407 1.70 -17.34 -3.87
N TYR A 408 1.52 -18.10 -2.80
CA TYR A 408 1.30 -19.55 -2.85
C TYR A 408 -0.19 -19.86 -2.85
N SER A 409 -0.82 -19.76 -4.03
CA SER A 409 -2.28 -19.73 -4.21
C SER A 409 -2.98 -20.97 -3.65
N GLU A 410 -2.38 -22.17 -3.79
CA GLU A 410 -2.93 -23.41 -3.22
C GLU A 410 -3.00 -23.36 -1.68
N ARG A 411 -1.96 -22.86 -1.01
CA ARG A 411 -1.94 -22.72 0.46
C ARG A 411 -2.92 -21.66 0.92
N PHE A 412 -3.00 -20.56 0.18
CA PHE A 412 -3.88 -19.44 0.51
C PHE A 412 -5.36 -19.84 0.39
N LEU A 413 -5.76 -20.44 -0.73
CA LEU A 413 -7.17 -20.75 -1.01
C LEU A 413 -7.72 -21.89 -0.14
N LYS A 414 -6.86 -22.81 0.32
CA LYS A 414 -7.22 -23.85 1.30
C LYS A 414 -7.75 -23.26 2.62
N THR A 415 -7.15 -22.18 3.10
CA THR A 415 -7.52 -21.55 4.39
C THR A 415 -8.50 -20.39 4.21
N HIS A 416 -8.45 -19.68 3.07
CA HIS A 416 -9.17 -18.41 2.86
C HIS A 416 -10.02 -18.39 1.58
N SER A 417 -10.97 -19.30 1.45
CA SER A 417 -11.85 -19.42 0.27
C SER A 417 -12.68 -18.15 -0.06
N ARG A 418 -12.91 -17.26 0.92
CA ARG A 418 -13.66 -16.01 0.73
C ARG A 418 -12.82 -14.83 0.24
N LYS A 419 -11.49 -14.94 0.26
CA LYS A 419 -10.58 -13.84 -0.08
C LYS A 419 -10.00 -14.06 -1.48
N GLY A 420 -10.19 -13.11 -2.38
CA GLY A 420 -9.72 -13.19 -3.77
C GLY A 420 -8.23 -12.90 -3.97
N GLY A 421 -7.49 -12.56 -2.91
CA GLY A 421 -6.08 -12.23 -2.98
C GLY A 421 -5.63 -11.29 -1.88
N ILE A 422 -4.57 -10.51 -2.15
CA ILE A 422 -4.02 -9.52 -1.23
C ILE A 422 -4.07 -8.12 -1.83
N THR A 423 -3.92 -7.12 -0.98
CA THR A 423 -3.73 -5.72 -1.33
C THR A 423 -2.42 -5.26 -0.72
N ASP A 424 -1.59 -4.66 -1.56
CA ASP A 424 -0.33 -4.02 -1.17
C ASP A 424 -0.50 -2.51 -1.25
N ILE A 425 -0.28 -1.85 -0.12
CA ILE A 425 -0.37 -0.39 0.01
C ILE A 425 1.02 0.10 0.39
N VAL A 426 1.65 0.80 -0.54
CA VAL A 426 2.95 1.43 -0.36
C VAL A 426 2.72 2.91 -0.13
N ARG A 427 3.20 3.44 1.00
CA ARG A 427 3.26 4.88 1.23
C ARG A 427 4.69 5.34 1.14
N PHE A 428 4.92 6.40 0.39
CA PHE A 428 6.24 6.96 0.19
C PHE A 428 6.26 8.41 0.63
N ASN A 429 7.13 8.72 1.58
CA ASN A 429 7.33 10.06 2.13
C ASN A 429 8.26 10.88 1.22
N LEU A 430 7.75 11.98 0.69
CA LEU A 430 8.47 12.85 -0.24
C LEU A 430 9.25 13.96 0.46
N ARG A 431 9.25 14.08 1.80
CA ARG A 431 9.92 15.18 2.51
C ARG A 431 11.38 15.37 2.08
N ASN A 432 12.13 14.28 1.90
CA ASN A 432 13.52 14.35 1.47
C ASN A 432 13.70 14.90 0.04
N PHE A 433 12.66 14.86 -0.80
CA PHE A 433 12.68 15.47 -2.14
C PHE A 433 12.43 16.98 -2.07
N LEU A 434 11.77 17.47 -1.01
CA LEU A 434 11.37 18.88 -0.89
C LEU A 434 12.46 19.77 -0.28
N VAL A 435 13.46 19.19 0.39
CA VAL A 435 14.44 19.91 1.23
C VAL A 435 15.15 21.03 0.48
N LYS A 436 15.44 20.83 -0.81
CA LYS A 436 16.19 21.76 -1.66
C LYS A 436 15.33 22.55 -2.64
N MET A 437 14.00 22.52 -2.48
CA MET A 437 13.10 23.35 -3.26
C MET A 437 13.11 24.79 -2.77
N ASP A 438 13.00 25.74 -3.69
CA ASP A 438 12.93 27.17 -3.38
C ASP A 438 11.59 27.56 -2.74
N GLU A 439 11.52 28.82 -2.29
CA GLU A 439 10.26 29.40 -1.81
C GLU A 439 9.12 29.21 -2.82
N PRO A 440 7.95 28.73 -2.35
CA PRO A 440 6.86 28.34 -3.22
C PRO A 440 6.09 29.53 -3.80
N GLU A 441 6.09 30.66 -3.11
CA GLU A 441 5.40 31.87 -3.56
C GLU A 441 6.36 32.78 -4.32
N VAL A 442 5.95 33.21 -5.52
CA VAL A 442 6.72 34.14 -6.35
C VAL A 442 5.83 35.28 -6.79
N THR A 443 6.28 36.51 -6.64
CA THR A 443 5.55 37.68 -7.13
C THR A 443 5.83 37.89 -8.61
N LEU A 444 4.79 37.81 -9.43
CA LEU A 444 4.84 38.08 -10.86
C LEU A 444 4.27 39.48 -11.13
N ARG A 445 4.78 40.14 -12.16
CA ARG A 445 4.24 41.43 -12.62
C ARG A 445 3.38 41.20 -13.85
N ARG A 446 2.16 41.71 -13.85
CA ARG A 446 1.22 41.64 -14.97
C ARG A 446 0.82 43.05 -15.37
N LEU A 447 0.88 43.35 -16.67
CA LEU A 447 0.31 44.58 -17.20
C LEU A 447 -1.20 44.40 -17.39
N SER A 448 -1.99 45.29 -16.80
CA SER A 448 -3.45 45.34 -16.95
C SER A 448 -3.90 46.79 -17.05
N LYS A 449 -4.62 47.14 -18.13
CA LYS A 449 -5.12 48.51 -18.39
C LYS A 449 -4.04 49.61 -18.25
N GLY A 450 -2.81 49.34 -18.72
CA GLY A 450 -1.69 50.29 -18.66
C GLY A 450 -1.02 50.43 -17.29
N LYS A 451 -1.43 49.67 -16.26
CA LYS A 451 -0.78 49.61 -14.95
C LYS A 451 -0.12 48.25 -14.72
N VAL A 452 1.03 48.27 -14.05
CA VAL A 452 1.74 47.05 -13.64
C VAL A 452 1.21 46.64 -12.27
N ASP A 453 0.45 45.55 -12.25
CA ASP A 453 -0.06 44.94 -11.03
C ASP A 453 0.82 43.76 -10.63
N GLN A 454 0.91 43.50 -9.33
CA GLN A 454 1.57 42.31 -8.80
C GLN A 454 0.55 41.19 -8.62
N VAL A 455 0.86 40.02 -9.16
CA VAL A 455 0.04 38.81 -9.02
C VAL A 455 0.89 37.69 -8.42
N ARG A 456 0.27 36.85 -7.59
CA ARG A 456 0.95 35.73 -6.95
C ARG A 456 1.08 34.56 -7.93
N GLY A 457 2.32 34.16 -8.19
CA GLY A 457 2.69 32.90 -8.84
C GLY A 457 3.05 31.83 -7.83
N THR A 458 2.94 30.57 -8.25
CA THR A 458 3.37 29.41 -7.44
C THR A 458 4.47 28.67 -8.18
N ARG A 459 5.65 28.57 -7.55
CA ARG A 459 6.76 27.75 -8.04
C ARG A 459 6.48 26.29 -7.73
N VAL A 460 6.68 25.44 -8.72
CA VAL A 460 6.48 23.99 -8.63
C VAL A 460 7.62 23.25 -9.30
N TYR A 461 7.83 22.02 -8.86
CA TYR A 461 8.79 21.06 -9.41
C TYR A 461 8.01 19.82 -9.84
N HIS A 462 8.36 19.27 -11.00
CA HIS A 462 7.73 18.06 -11.52
C HIS A 462 8.62 16.85 -11.25
N VAL A 463 8.07 15.85 -10.56
CA VAL A 463 8.71 14.54 -10.42
C VAL A 463 7.84 13.53 -11.16
N ASN A 464 8.40 12.88 -12.18
CA ASN A 464 7.66 11.87 -12.95
C ASN A 464 7.86 10.51 -12.29
N ILE A 465 6.77 9.77 -12.14
CA ILE A 465 6.78 8.38 -11.70
C ILE A 465 6.27 7.53 -12.85
N VAL A 466 7.03 6.52 -13.25
CA VAL A 466 6.54 5.48 -14.15
C VAL A 466 6.47 4.17 -13.37
N LEU A 467 5.26 3.65 -13.24
CA LEU A 467 4.98 2.36 -12.66
C LEU A 467 4.84 1.33 -13.77
N ARG A 468 5.53 0.20 -13.62
CA ARG A 468 5.31 -1.00 -14.40
C ARG A 468 4.80 -2.08 -13.46
N PHE A 469 3.58 -2.54 -13.71
CA PHE A 469 2.96 -3.67 -13.03
C PHE A 469 2.94 -4.86 -13.99
N ALA A 470 3.77 -5.86 -13.72
CA ALA A 470 3.80 -7.11 -14.45
C ALA A 470 3.12 -8.20 -13.63
N SER A 471 2.09 -8.80 -14.21
CA SER A 471 1.40 -9.98 -13.69
C SER A 471 1.60 -11.17 -14.64
N PRO A 472 1.13 -12.36 -14.28
CA PRO A 472 1.21 -13.51 -15.18
C PRO A 472 0.43 -13.35 -16.51
N GLU A 473 -0.57 -12.47 -16.55
CA GLU A 473 -1.49 -12.31 -17.69
C GLU A 473 -1.21 -11.06 -18.52
N GLU A 474 -0.79 -9.98 -17.86
CA GLU A 474 -0.65 -8.66 -18.46
C GLU A 474 0.55 -7.91 -17.86
N THR A 475 1.11 -7.00 -18.65
CA THR A 475 1.96 -5.92 -18.15
C THR A 475 1.27 -4.58 -18.40
N ARG A 476 1.14 -3.79 -17.34
CA ARG A 476 0.56 -2.44 -17.37
C ARG A 476 1.63 -1.41 -17.01
N TYR A 477 1.63 -0.31 -17.74
CA TYR A 477 2.42 0.87 -17.42
C TYR A 477 1.49 2.02 -17.04
N GLU A 478 1.88 2.78 -16.02
CA GLU A 478 1.17 3.99 -15.61
C GLU A 478 2.18 5.09 -15.32
N ARG A 479 2.01 6.22 -16.00
CA ARG A 479 2.80 7.41 -15.78
C ARG A 479 2.02 8.41 -14.96
N ILE A 480 2.64 8.86 -13.88
CA ILE A 480 2.11 9.85 -12.95
C ILE A 480 3.07 11.02 -12.89
N ARG A 481 2.55 12.24 -12.91
CA ARG A 481 3.30 13.45 -12.63
C ARG A 481 2.93 13.94 -11.23
N LEU A 482 3.94 13.97 -10.36
CA LEU A 482 3.83 14.65 -9.08
C LEU A 482 4.20 16.11 -9.27
N VAL A 483 3.30 17.00 -8.88
CA VAL A 483 3.57 18.43 -8.85
C VAL A 483 3.80 18.84 -7.41
N LEU A 484 5.04 19.19 -7.10
CA LEU A 484 5.53 19.43 -5.75
C LEU A 484 5.95 20.89 -5.59
N ASN A 485 5.90 21.39 -4.37
CA ASN A 485 6.62 22.58 -3.95
C ASN A 485 7.22 22.35 -2.56
N ARG A 486 7.92 23.34 -1.99
CA ARG A 486 8.52 23.24 -0.66
C ARG A 486 7.52 22.88 0.45
N ASP A 487 6.25 23.26 0.29
CA ASP A 487 5.20 22.90 1.24
C ASP A 487 4.78 21.44 1.13
N GLY A 488 4.92 20.79 -0.02
CA GLY A 488 4.43 19.42 -0.22
C GLY A 488 3.86 19.15 -1.60
N ILE A 489 2.97 18.16 -1.64
CA ILE A 489 2.27 17.74 -2.84
C ILE A 489 1.17 18.77 -3.15
N LYS A 490 1.23 19.40 -4.32
CA LYS A 490 0.14 20.25 -4.82
C LYS A 490 -0.93 19.45 -5.55
N ARG A 491 -0.50 18.46 -6.34
CA ARG A 491 -1.38 17.54 -7.05
C ARG A 491 -0.63 16.33 -7.59
N VAL A 492 -1.39 15.29 -7.88
CA VAL A 492 -0.94 14.04 -8.50
C VAL A 492 -1.75 13.88 -9.78
N GLU A 493 -1.09 13.90 -10.93
CA GLU A 493 -1.73 13.83 -12.25
C GLU A 493 -1.41 12.48 -12.89
N THR A 494 -2.42 11.70 -13.26
CA THR A 494 -2.22 10.53 -14.15
C THR A 494 -2.09 11.05 -15.58
N VAL A 495 -0.92 10.87 -16.19
CA VAL A 495 -0.60 11.43 -17.51
C VAL A 495 -0.97 10.44 -18.62
N SER A 496 -0.56 9.18 -18.48
CA SER A 496 -0.83 8.14 -19.48
C SER A 496 -0.83 6.75 -18.86
N SER A 497 -1.66 5.85 -19.40
CA SER A 497 -1.63 4.42 -19.09
C SER A 497 -1.52 3.60 -20.38
N GLU A 498 -0.67 2.58 -20.37
CA GLU A 498 -0.54 1.63 -21.47
C GLU A 498 -0.69 0.21 -20.93
N ARG A 499 -1.32 -0.65 -21.72
CA ARG A 499 -1.52 -2.08 -21.39
C ARG A 499 -1.01 -2.91 -22.54
N THR A 500 -0.16 -3.87 -22.23
CA THR A 500 0.34 -4.87 -23.17
C THR A 500 -0.12 -6.25 -22.71
N ASP A 501 -0.88 -6.93 -23.55
CA ASP A 501 -1.31 -8.30 -23.31
C ASP A 501 -0.17 -9.27 -23.64
N GLY A 502 0.07 -10.26 -22.76
CA GLY A 502 1.11 -11.27 -22.96
C GLY A 502 2.05 -11.44 -21.77
N ARG A 503 2.70 -12.61 -21.73
CA ARG A 503 3.65 -13.01 -20.69
C ARG A 503 4.77 -11.97 -20.62
N ALA A 504 5.04 -11.44 -19.43
CA ALA A 504 6.14 -10.49 -19.23
C ALA A 504 7.43 -11.04 -19.89
N PRO A 505 8.12 -10.26 -20.76
CA PRO A 505 9.37 -10.71 -21.34
C PRO A 505 10.30 -11.12 -20.20
N GLY A 506 10.90 -12.31 -20.33
CA GLY A 506 11.75 -12.90 -19.30
C GLY A 506 12.89 -11.95 -18.96
N TYR A 507 12.80 -11.29 -17.82
CA TYR A 507 13.91 -10.51 -17.29
C TYR A 507 14.82 -11.43 -16.49
N SER A 508 16.13 -11.25 -16.66
CA SER A 508 17.16 -11.82 -15.82
C SER A 508 16.94 -11.36 -14.38
N SER A 509 16.37 -12.24 -13.55
CA SER A 509 16.29 -12.03 -12.11
C SER A 509 17.68 -11.74 -11.56
N PRO A 510 17.80 -10.83 -10.57
CA PRO A 510 18.96 -10.82 -9.69
C PRO A 510 19.19 -12.25 -9.18
N LEU A 511 20.45 -12.71 -9.16
CA LEU A 511 20.81 -14.11 -8.89
C LEU A 511 20.10 -14.62 -7.63
N ILE A 512 19.27 -15.64 -7.81
CA ILE A 512 18.71 -16.41 -6.70
C ILE A 512 19.82 -17.38 -6.29
N LEU A 513 20.59 -17.04 -5.26
CA LEU A 513 21.37 -18.05 -4.58
C LEU A 513 20.41 -18.92 -3.75
N PRO A 514 20.59 -20.25 -3.76
CA PRO A 514 19.66 -21.22 -3.18
C PRO A 514 19.44 -21.07 -1.67
#